data_AF-A0A3B1CMB7-F1
#
_entry.id   AF-A0A3B1CMB7-F1
#
_cell.length_a   1.000
_cell.length_b   1.000
_cell.length_c   1.000
_cell.angle_alpha   90.00
_cell.angle_beta   90.00
_cell.angle_gamma   90.00
#
_symmetry.space_group_name_H-M   'P 1'
#
loop_
_entity.id
_entity.type
_entity.pdbx_description
1 polymer ?
#
loop_
_entity_poly.entity_id
_entity_poly.type
_entity_poly.pdbx_seq_one_letter_code
_entity_poly.pdbx_strand_id
1 'polypeptide(L)' 'MKTLKVAILFFLIFLSLPVLLFSGENRAGQVMVITVQGVINPVSSEYIAKSIEEANEEGMEALVIELDTPG' A
#
# COMPACT_ATOMS: atom_id res chain seq x y z
N MET A 1 11.47 -41.77 21.52
CA MET A 1 10.69 -40.59 21.99
C MET A 1 11.42 -39.26 21.82
N LYS A 2 12.72 -39.16 22.15
CA LYS A 2 13.47 -37.89 22.03
C LYS A 2 13.64 -37.40 20.58
N THR A 3 13.98 -38.31 19.67
CA THR A 3 14.11 -38.02 18.21
C THR A 3 12.80 -37.57 17.57
N LEU A 4 11.68 -38.19 17.96
CA LEU A 4 10.35 -37.80 17.49
C LEU A 4 9.97 -36.38 17.94
N LYS A 5 10.28 -36.01 19.19
CA LYS A 5 10.05 -34.65 19.70
C LYS A 5 10.88 -33.61 18.96
N VAL A 6 12.13 -33.94 18.60
CA VAL A 6 13.00 -33.04 17.82
C VAL A 6 12.46 -32.86 16.39
N ALA A 7 12.01 -33.93 15.73
CA ALA A 7 11.39 -33.84 14.42
C ALA A 7 10.10 -33.01 14.43
N ILE A 8 9.27 -33.17 15.45
CA ILE A 8 8.06 -32.35 15.66
C ILE A 8 8.43 -30.88 15.87
N LEU A 9 9.48 -30.58 16.64
CA LEU A 9 9.93 -29.21 16.86
C LEU A 9 10.39 -28.55 15.55
N PHE A 10 11.20 -29.25 14.74
CA PHE A 10 11.63 -28.74 13.43
C PHE A 10 10.44 -28.56 12.47
N PHE A 11 9.47 -29.48 12.47
CA PHE A 11 8.27 -29.35 11.65
C PHE A 11 7.42 -28.14 12.07
N LEU A 12 7.26 -27.89 13.36
CA LEU A 12 6.53 -26.71 13.86
C LEU A 12 7.25 -25.40 13.52
N ILE A 13 8.58 -25.37 13.60
CA ILE A 13 9.38 -24.20 13.19
C ILE A 13 9.21 -23.95 11.68
N PHE A 14 9.34 -24.99 10.86
CA PHE A 14 9.16 -24.89 9.42
C PHE A 14 7.74 -24.44 9.03
N LEU A 15 6.72 -24.91 9.75
CA LEU A 15 5.32 -24.53 9.54
C LEU A 15 5.03 -23.08 9.96
N SER A 16 5.79 -22.52 10.90
CA SER A 16 5.64 -21.13 11.35
C SER A 16 6.34 -20.10 10.44
N LEU A 17 7.28 -20.53 9.60
CA LEU A 17 8.08 -19.66 8.73
C LEU A 17 7.25 -18.83 7.72
N PRO A 18 6.19 -19.36 7.08
CA PRO A 18 5.36 -18.60 6.14
C PRO A 18 4.60 -17.46 6.83
N VAL A 19 4.17 -17.65 8.08
CA VAL A 19 3.37 -16.65 8.82
C VAL A 19 4.13 -15.34 9.00
N LEU A 20 5.46 -15.40 9.11
CA LEU A 20 6.32 -14.22 9.21
C LEU A 20 6.54 -13.50 7.87
N LEU A 21 6.39 -14.20 6.74
CA LEU A 21 6.48 -13.62 5.40
C LEU A 21 5.14 -13.06 4.92
N PHE A 22 4.03 -13.55 5.48
CA PHE A 22 2.67 -13.08 5.23
C PHE A 22 2.13 -12.21 6.37
N SER A 23 2.99 -11.52 7.12
CA SER A 23 2.58 -10.29 7.79
C SER A 23 2.33 -9.24 6.71
N GLY A 24 1.25 -9.42 5.96
CA GLY A 24 0.70 -8.39 5.11
C GLY A 24 0.56 -7.17 5.99
N GLU A 25 1.33 -6.14 5.67
CA GLU A 25 1.26 -4.86 6.33
C GLU A 25 -0.23 -4.53 6.44
N ASN A 26 -0.74 -4.40 7.67
CA ASN A 26 -2.11 -3.98 7.93
C ASN A 26 -2.17 -2.51 7.49
N ARG A 27 -2.14 -2.30 6.16
CA ARG A 27 -2.38 -1.04 5.49
C ARG A 27 -3.87 -0.83 5.65
N ALA A 28 -4.29 -0.44 6.86
CA ALA A 28 -5.56 0.23 7.03
C ALA A 28 -5.61 1.28 5.92
N GLY A 29 -6.54 1.12 4.99
CA GLY A 29 -6.45 1.66 3.63
C GLY A 29 -5.90 3.08 3.61
N GLN A 30 -4.65 3.22 3.16
CA GLN A 30 -4.00 4.52 3.13
C GLN A 30 -4.64 5.35 2.02
N VAL A 31 -4.98 6.59 2.34
CA VAL A 31 -5.60 7.53 1.40
C VAL A 31 -4.58 8.62 1.09
N MET A 32 -4.24 8.76 -0.18
CA MET A 32 -3.40 9.85 -0.68
C MET A 32 -4.26 11.12 -0.79
N VAL A 33 -3.70 12.28 -0.43
CA VAL A 33 -4.37 13.58 -0.59
C VAL A 33 -3.44 14.53 -1.33
N ILE A 34 -3.94 15.17 -2.38
CA ILE A 34 -3.26 16.25 -3.10
C ILE A 34 -4.15 17.49 -3.11
N THR A 35 -3.52 18.66 -3.27
CA THR A 35 -4.22 19.94 -3.39
C THR A 35 -3.89 20.57 -4.73
N VAL A 36 -4.92 21.00 -5.46
CA VAL A 36 -4.81 21.68 -6.76
C VAL A 36 -5.54 23.01 -6.66
N GLN A 37 -4.82 24.11 -6.84
CA GLN A 37 -5.36 25.47 -6.77
C GLN A 37 -5.15 26.22 -8.08
N GLY A 38 -6.14 27.00 -8.49
CA GLY A 38 -6.11 27.84 -9.68
C GLY A 38 -6.65 27.17 -10.94
N VAL A 39 -6.31 27.72 -12.10
CA VAL A 39 -6.79 27.24 -13.41
C VAL A 39 -6.22 25.88 -13.75
N ILE A 40 -7.06 25.01 -14.33
CA ILE A 40 -6.60 23.75 -14.91
C ILE A 40 -5.84 24.03 -16.21
N ASN A 41 -4.55 23.74 -16.19
CA ASN A 41 -3.66 23.86 -17.33
C ASN A 41 -2.91 22.53 -17.58
N PRO A 42 -2.11 22.42 -18.65
CA PRO A 42 -1.38 21.18 -18.93
C PRO A 42 -0.50 20.70 -17.78
N VAL A 43 0.10 21.61 -17.01
CA VAL A 43 0.96 21.28 -15.86
C VAL A 43 0.16 20.66 -14.72
N SER A 44 -0.98 21.26 -14.34
CA SER A 44 -1.85 20.68 -13.31
C SER A 44 -2.45 19.35 -13.75
N SER A 45 -2.76 19.19 -15.04
CA SER A 45 -3.26 17.93 -15.59
C SER A 45 -2.22 16.81 -15.53
N GLU A 46 -0.96 17.12 -15.87
CA GLU A 46 0.15 16.17 -15.75
C GLU A 46 0.41 15.80 -14.28
N TYR A 47 0.34 16.78 -13.37
CA TYR A 47 0.44 16.53 -11.94
C TYR A 47 -0.65 15.57 -11.43
N ILE A 48 -1.92 15.83 -11.78
CA ILE A 48 -3.04 14.95 -11.41
C ILE A 48 -2.83 13.54 -11.97
N ALA A 49 -2.42 13.42 -13.24
CA ALA A 49 -2.18 12.12 -13.86
C ALA A 49 -1.06 11.34 -13.13
N LYS A 50 0.03 12.02 -12.79
CA LYS A 50 1.14 11.42 -12.04
C LYS A 50 0.72 10.99 -10.63
N SER A 51 -0.07 11.80 -9.93
CA SER A 51 -0.58 11.43 -8.61
C SER A 51 -1.54 10.22 -8.65
N ILE A 52 -2.32 10.07 -9.73
CA ILE A 52 -3.13 8.86 -9.95
C ILE A 52 -2.21 7.63 -10.14
N GLU A 53 -1.15 7.76 -10.95
CA GLU A 53 -0.17 6.69 -11.16
C GLU A 53 0.51 6.30 -9.83
N GLU A 54 0.99 7.28 -9.06
CA GLU A 54 1.63 7.07 -7.75
C GLU A 54 0.67 6.39 -6.76
N ALA A 55 -0.58 6.82 -6.67
CA ALA A 55 -1.56 6.20 -5.79
C ALA A 55 -1.81 4.72 -6.14
N ASN A 56 -1.81 4.37 -7.42
CA ASN A 56 -1.96 2.99 -7.88
C ASN A 56 -0.69 2.17 -7.59
N GLU A 57 0.49 2.70 -7.87
CA GLU A 57 1.78 2.03 -7.62
C GLU A 57 2.00 1.75 -6.14
N GLU A 58 1.61 2.68 -5.27
CA GLU A 58 1.73 2.53 -3.82
C GLU A 58 0.62 1.65 -3.20
N GLY A 59 -0.39 1.28 -3.99
CA GLY A 59 -1.53 0.49 -3.52
C GLY A 59 -2.39 1.24 -2.51
N MET A 60 -2.57 2.54 -2.74
CA MET A 60 -3.45 3.39 -1.94
C MET A 60 -4.91 2.96 -2.14
N GLU A 61 -5.71 3.07 -1.08
CA GLU A 61 -7.14 2.78 -1.11
C GLU A 61 -7.91 3.82 -1.93
N ALA A 62 -7.49 5.08 -1.83
CA ALA A 62 -8.08 6.19 -2.57
C ALA A 62 -7.08 7.33 -2.76
N LEU A 63 -7.34 8.17 -3.76
CA LEU A 63 -6.75 9.48 -3.94
C LEU A 63 -7.85 10.54 -3.77
N VAL A 64 -7.66 11.46 -2.83
CA VAL A 64 -8.51 12.65 -2.65
C VAL A 64 -7.81 13.84 -3.25
N ILE A 65 -8.52 14.56 -4.12
CA ILE A 65 -8.03 15.79 -4.74
C ILE A 65 -8.83 16.96 -4.16
N GLU A 66 -8.18 17.78 -3.33
CA GLU A 66 -8.73 19.05 -2.90
C GLU A 66 -8.56 20.06 -4.03
N LEU A 67 -9.65 20.36 -4.73
CA LEU A 67 -9.65 21.18 -5.93
C LEU A 67 -10.31 22.53 -5.69
N ASP A 68 -9.54 23.60 -5.83
CA ASP A 68 -10.03 24.98 -5.89
C ASP A 68 -9.69 25.57 -7.25
N THR A 69 -10.67 25.57 -8.17
CA THR A 69 -10.49 26.05 -9.53
C THR A 69 -11.63 26.98 -9.95
N PRO A 70 -11.35 28.10 -10.63
CA PRO A 70 -12.38 29.00 -11.12
C PRO A 70 -13.13 28.45 -12.35
N GLY A 71 -12.62 27.38 -12.97
CA GLY A 71 -13.06 26.86 -14.27
C GLY A 71 -11.89 26.68 -15.23
#